data_AF-A0A9E6RBX0-F1
#
_entry.id   AF-A0A9E6RBX0-F1
#
_cell.length_a   1.000
_cell.length_b   1.000
_cell.length_c   1.000
_cell.angle_alpha   90.00
_cell.angle_beta   90.00
_cell.angle_gamma   90.00
#
_symmetry.space_group_name_H-M   'P 1'
#
loop_
_entity.id
_entity.type
_entity.pdbx_description
1 polymer ?
#
loop_
_entity_poly.entity_id
_entity_poly.type
_entity_poly.pdbx_seq_one_letter_code
_entity_poly.pdbx_strand_id
1 'polypeptide(L)'
;MHHEVVLLASAAAVAALTVGGENHAGLCAFMTLWVMRLSAKLNIFVGVPNPGERFLPDRLRYLAGHFRTRPVGPFFAATMTAATLALAGVALFGAGEAPSDFEIASVALVSTLLALAVIEHVFLALPWDSGRLWGGLPANDNLRAGRSPASTKPAPRAAKA
;
A
#
# COMPACT_ATOMS: atom_id res chain seq x y z
N MET A 1 -15.57 8.15 12.99
CA MET A 1 -15.78 9.19 14.02
C MET A 1 -14.49 9.58 14.75
N HIS A 2 -13.83 8.74 15.57
CA HIS A 2 -12.57 9.16 16.24
C HIS A 2 -11.30 9.00 15.38
N HIS A 3 -11.27 8.01 14.48
CA HIS A 3 -10.08 7.73 13.65
C HIS A 3 -9.82 8.80 12.57
N GLU A 4 -10.87 9.46 12.06
CA GLU A 4 -10.75 10.55 11.06
C GLU A 4 -10.18 11.82 11.70
N VAL A 5 -10.58 12.11 12.95
CA VAL A 5 -10.08 13.24 13.73
C VAL A 5 -8.61 13.05 14.11
N VAL A 6 -8.19 11.82 14.42
CA VAL A 6 -6.77 11.52 14.69
C VAL A 6 -5.92 11.72 13.42
N LEU A 7 -6.47 11.45 12.25
CA LEU A 7 -5.79 11.63 10.97
C LEU A 7 -5.61 13.12 10.62
N LEU A 8 -6.66 13.91 10.79
CA LEU A 8 -6.62 15.38 10.69
C LEU A 8 -5.71 16.01 11.75
N ALA A 9 -5.74 15.51 12.99
CA ALA A 9 -4.89 15.98 14.08
C ALA A 9 -3.42 15.65 13.84
N SER A 10 -3.10 14.50 13.23
CA SER A 10 -1.74 14.14 12.83
C SER A 10 -1.22 15.06 11.73
N ALA A 11 -2.06 15.38 10.74
CA ALA A 11 -1.77 16.35 9.69
C ALA A 11 -1.48 17.75 10.27
N ALA A 12 -2.36 18.21 11.16
CA ALA A 12 -2.27 19.52 11.78
C ALA A 12 -1.09 19.61 12.75
N ALA A 13 -0.79 18.56 13.50
CA ALA A 13 0.35 18.52 14.42
C ALA A 13 1.68 18.63 13.67
N VAL A 14 1.83 17.93 12.53
CA VAL A 14 3.08 18.04 11.78
C VAL A 14 3.16 19.34 10.98
N ALA A 15 2.06 19.81 10.39
CA ALA A 15 2.03 21.16 9.83
C ALA A 15 2.44 22.22 10.88
N ALA A 16 1.89 22.15 12.09
CA ALA A 16 2.24 23.07 13.18
C ALA A 16 3.70 22.95 13.64
N LEU A 17 4.28 21.75 13.67
CA LEU A 17 5.66 21.53 14.10
C LEU A 17 6.71 21.94 13.06
N THR A 18 6.34 22.08 11.79
CA THR A 18 7.32 22.32 10.71
C THR A 18 7.17 23.67 9.99
N VAL A 19 6.12 24.46 10.26
CA VAL A 19 5.89 25.80 9.67
C VAL A 19 6.93 26.85 10.10
N GLY A 20 7.71 26.61 11.16
CA GLY A 20 8.66 27.60 11.71
C GLY A 20 10.15 27.29 11.52
N GLY A 21 10.54 26.26 10.77
CA GLY A 21 11.94 25.86 10.60
C GLY A 21 12.55 26.28 9.26
N GLU A 22 13.84 26.62 9.22
CA GLU A 22 14.56 26.97 7.98
C GLU A 22 14.58 25.81 6.96
N ASN A 23 14.49 24.57 7.42
CA ASN A 23 14.55 23.37 6.58
C ASN A 23 13.16 22.95 6.04
N HIS A 24 12.72 23.63 4.99
CA HIS A 24 11.49 23.30 4.26
C HIS A 24 11.57 21.95 3.53
N ALA A 25 12.76 21.46 3.20
CA ALA A 25 12.93 20.19 2.49
C ALA A 25 12.46 18.99 3.33
N GLY A 26 12.77 18.98 4.64
CA GLY A 26 12.29 17.97 5.57
C GLY A 26 10.76 17.95 5.68
N LEU A 27 10.13 19.13 5.72
CA LEU A 27 8.67 19.26 5.71
C LEU A 27 8.07 18.70 4.41
N CYS A 28 8.63 19.07 3.25
CA CYS A 28 8.15 18.58 1.95
C CYS A 28 8.25 17.06 1.82
N ALA A 29 9.34 16.46 2.31
CA ALA A 29 9.52 15.01 2.32
C ALA A 29 8.49 14.31 3.22
N PHE A 30 8.32 14.83 4.44
CA PHE A 30 7.31 14.31 5.37
C PHE A 30 5.90 14.41 4.79
N MET A 31 5.53 15.58 4.26
CA MET A 31 4.21 15.82 3.69
C MET A 31 3.95 14.92 2.50
N THR A 32 4.94 14.72 1.63
CA THR A 32 4.87 13.75 0.52
C THR A 32 4.50 12.36 1.04
N LEU A 33 5.25 11.84 2.00
CA LEU A 33 4.99 10.51 2.58
C LEU A 33 3.62 10.43 3.25
N TRP A 34 3.22 11.48 3.97
CA TRP A 34 1.96 11.53 4.71
C TRP A 34 0.75 11.58 3.77
N VAL A 35 0.76 12.47 2.78
CA VAL A 35 -0.30 12.59 1.76
C VAL A 35 -0.39 11.31 0.94
N MET A 36 0.74 10.75 0.50
CA MET A 36 0.74 9.53 -0.32
C MET A 36 0.25 8.31 0.48
N ARG A 37 0.59 8.22 1.77
CA ARG A 37 0.03 7.20 2.68
C ARG A 37 -1.49 7.32 2.79
N LEU A 38 -2.01 8.54 2.94
CA LEU A 38 -3.44 8.77 2.98
C LEU A 38 -4.11 8.42 1.64
N SER A 39 -3.50 8.82 0.52
CA SER A 39 -3.96 8.49 -0.83
C SER A 39 -4.10 6.97 -1.04
N ALA A 40 -3.07 6.20 -0.69
CA ALA A 40 -3.10 4.75 -0.82
C ALA A 40 -4.21 4.12 0.04
N LYS A 41 -4.33 4.56 1.29
CA LYS A 41 -5.37 4.07 2.21
C LYS A 41 -6.78 4.37 1.70
N LEU A 42 -7.02 5.57 1.19
CA LEU A 42 -8.30 5.95 0.59
C LEU A 42 -8.59 5.13 -0.67
N ASN A 43 -7.60 4.93 -1.54
CA ASN A 43 -7.74 4.09 -2.72
C ASN A 43 -8.14 2.65 -2.37
N ILE A 44 -7.55 2.06 -1.34
CA ILE A 44 -7.90 0.72 -0.85
C ILE A 44 -9.36 0.66 -0.36
N PHE A 45 -9.86 1.69 0.33
CA PHE A 45 -11.24 1.72 0.82
C PHE A 45 -12.28 2.03 -0.27
N VAL A 46 -11.97 2.94 -1.20
CA VAL A 46 -12.84 3.24 -2.35
C VAL A 46 -12.93 2.02 -3.26
N GLY A 47 -11.78 1.39 -3.48
CA GLY A 47 -11.63 0.09 -4.10
C GLY A 47 -10.65 0.13 -5.27
N VAL A 48 -9.73 -0.83 -5.25
CA VAL A 48 -8.69 -1.02 -6.27
C VAL A 48 -8.55 -2.50 -6.61
N PRO A 49 -7.96 -2.85 -7.77
CA PRO A 49 -7.77 -4.24 -8.17
C PRO A 49 -6.90 -5.06 -7.21
N ASN A 50 -5.88 -4.43 -6.62
CA ASN A 50 -4.95 -5.09 -5.72
C ASN A 50 -4.81 -4.34 -4.38
N PRO A 51 -5.70 -4.59 -3.41
CA PRO A 51 -5.62 -3.98 -2.07
C PRO A 51 -4.56 -4.61 -1.16
N GLY A 52 -3.84 -5.65 -1.61
CA GLY A 52 -2.76 -6.27 -0.83
C GLY A 52 -3.22 -7.18 0.32
N GLU A 53 -4.43 -7.75 0.24
CA GLU A 53 -5.02 -8.58 1.30
C GLU A 53 -4.13 -9.76 1.76
N ARG A 54 -3.29 -10.28 0.85
CA ARG A 54 -2.38 -11.39 1.13
C ARG A 54 -1.21 -11.03 2.06
N PHE A 55 -0.86 -9.75 2.17
CA PHE A 55 0.19 -9.28 3.09
C PHE A 55 -0.34 -9.02 4.51
N LEU A 56 -1.65 -9.14 4.73
CA LEU A 56 -2.24 -8.98 6.05
C LEU A 56 -1.90 -10.20 6.93
N PRO A 57 -1.31 -9.98 8.13
CA PRO A 57 -1.16 -11.03 9.13
C PRO A 57 -2.52 -11.58 9.57
N ASP A 58 -2.53 -12.81 10.06
CA ASP A 58 -3.74 -13.53 10.49
C ASP A 58 -4.64 -12.75 11.45
N ARG A 59 -4.04 -11.95 12.35
CA ARG A 59 -4.77 -11.11 13.31
C ARG A 59 -5.47 -9.90 12.68
N LEU A 60 -5.04 -9.44 11.51
CA LEU A 60 -5.59 -8.28 10.80
C LEU A 60 -6.50 -8.68 9.64
N ARG A 61 -6.75 -9.99 9.45
CA ARG A 61 -7.55 -10.50 8.34
C ARG A 61 -9.00 -10.01 8.37
N TYR A 62 -9.51 -9.59 9.53
CA TYR A 62 -10.84 -8.95 9.62
C TYR A 62 -10.91 -7.62 8.85
N LEU A 63 -9.78 -6.93 8.65
CA LEU A 63 -9.71 -5.70 7.85
C LEU A 63 -9.85 -5.97 6.35
N ALA A 64 -9.44 -7.16 5.89
CA ALA A 64 -9.62 -7.57 4.49
C ALA A 64 -11.10 -7.51 4.08
N GLY A 65 -12.03 -7.82 5.00
CA GLY A 65 -13.47 -7.72 4.74
C GLY A 65 -13.98 -6.29 4.53
N HIS A 66 -13.20 -5.26 4.87
CA HIS A 66 -13.51 -3.85 4.57
C HIS A 66 -12.84 -3.35 3.27
N PHE A 67 -11.91 -4.11 2.71
CA PHE A 67 -11.27 -3.76 1.46
C PHE A 67 -12.20 -4.12 0.30
N ARG A 68 -12.24 -3.26 -0.71
CA ARG A 68 -13.16 -3.43 -1.83
C ARG A 68 -12.36 -3.70 -3.10
N THR A 69 -12.39 -4.93 -3.59
CA THR A 69 -11.74 -5.27 -4.86
C THR A 69 -12.59 -4.77 -6.02
N ARG A 70 -12.13 -3.75 -6.74
CA ARG A 70 -12.84 -3.16 -7.88
C ARG A 70 -11.88 -2.76 -9.00
N PRO A 71 -12.32 -2.74 -10.27
CA PRO A 71 -11.55 -2.15 -11.35
C PRO A 71 -11.26 -0.68 -11.06
N VAL A 72 -10.18 -0.15 -11.65
CA VAL A 72 -9.73 1.24 -11.45
C VAL A 72 -10.86 2.24 -11.68
N GLY A 73 -11.23 2.96 -10.62
CA GLY A 73 -12.27 3.97 -10.65
C GLY A 73 -11.73 5.37 -10.97
N PRO A 74 -12.62 6.36 -11.18
CA PRO A 74 -12.23 7.74 -11.43
C PRO A 74 -11.44 8.36 -10.26
N PHE A 75 -11.71 7.95 -9.01
CA PHE A 75 -10.93 8.37 -7.85
C PHE A 75 -9.47 7.92 -7.96
N PHE A 76 -9.23 6.68 -8.36
CA PHE A 76 -7.88 6.17 -8.58
C PHE A 76 -7.16 6.97 -9.66
N ALA A 77 -7.82 7.21 -10.80
CA ALA A 77 -7.25 8.03 -11.88
C ALA A 77 -6.90 9.44 -11.39
N ALA A 78 -7.77 10.09 -10.62
CA ALA A 78 -7.50 11.41 -10.04
C ALA A 78 -6.26 11.40 -9.13
N THR A 79 -6.14 10.43 -8.23
CA THR A 79 -4.96 10.32 -7.34
C THR A 79 -3.67 10.03 -8.10
N MET A 80 -3.73 9.19 -9.13
CA MET A 80 -2.59 8.86 -10.00
C MET A 80 -2.12 10.08 -10.79
N THR A 81 -3.05 10.82 -11.39
CA THR A 81 -2.76 12.06 -12.11
C THR A 81 -2.19 13.12 -11.17
N ALA A 82 -2.77 13.29 -9.97
CA ALA A 82 -2.27 14.23 -8.99
C ALA A 82 -0.83 13.91 -8.53
N ALA A 83 -0.53 12.63 -8.26
CA ALA A 83 0.83 12.21 -7.89
C ALA A 83 1.84 12.44 -9.04
N THR A 84 1.43 12.16 -10.28
CA THR A 84 2.27 12.37 -11.47
C THR A 84 2.52 13.85 -11.73
N LEU A 85 1.49 14.70 -11.60
CA LEU A 85 1.63 16.16 -11.73
C LEU A 85 2.49 16.75 -10.62
N ALA A 86 2.37 16.27 -9.38
CA ALA A 86 3.22 16.70 -8.28
C ALA A 86 4.70 16.35 -8.54
N LEU A 87 4.98 15.13 -9.02
CA LEU A 87 6.33 14.73 -9.42
C LEU A 87 6.89 15.62 -10.53
N ALA A 88 6.12 15.86 -11.58
CA ALA A 88 6.52 16.74 -12.67
C ALA A 88 6.76 18.19 -12.19
N GLY A 89 5.89 18.72 -11.32
CA GLY A 89 6.04 20.06 -10.74
C GLY A 89 7.31 20.21 -9.91
N VAL A 90 7.64 19.23 -9.07
CA VAL A 90 8.88 19.24 -8.28
C VAL A 90 10.12 19.13 -9.18
N ALA A 91 10.07 18.29 -10.22
CA ALA A 91 11.17 18.17 -11.18
C ALA A 91 11.39 19.47 -11.96
N LEU A 92 10.31 20.16 -12.38
CA LEU A 92 10.39 21.46 -13.05
C LEU A 92 10.94 22.55 -12.12
N PHE A 93 10.56 22.54 -10.85
CA PHE A 93 11.10 23.47 -9.86
C PHE A 93 12.63 23.34 -9.74
N GLY A 94 13.17 22.12 -9.78
CA GLY A 94 14.61 21.87 -9.77
C GLY A 94 15.36 22.25 -11.05
N ALA A 95 14.67 22.59 -12.14
CA ALA A 95 15.27 22.98 -13.41
C ALA A 95 15.50 24.51 -13.55
N GLY A 96 15.34 25.27 -12.45
CA GLY A 96 15.64 26.70 -12.41
C GLY A 96 17.12 27.03 -12.64
N GLU A 97 17.43 28.30 -12.85
CA GLU A 97 18.81 28.74 -13.08
C GLU A 97 19.64 28.75 -11.79
N ALA A 98 20.82 28.12 -11.87
CA ALA A 98 21.84 28.04 -10.82
C ALA A 98 21.34 27.61 -9.43
N PRO A 99 20.73 26.41 -9.29
CA PRO A 99 20.28 25.92 -8.00
C PRO A 99 21.48 25.64 -7.07
N SER A 100 21.30 25.91 -5.79
CA SER A 100 22.25 25.54 -4.74
C SER A 100 22.31 24.02 -4.53
N ASP A 101 23.43 23.52 -3.99
CA ASP A 101 23.60 22.09 -3.67
C ASP A 101 22.46 21.56 -2.77
N PHE A 102 21.98 22.39 -1.85
CA PHE A 102 20.86 22.05 -0.97
C PHE A 102 19.54 21.90 -1.73
N GLU A 103 19.25 22.78 -2.70
CA GLU A 103 18.04 22.68 -3.52
C GLU A 103 18.05 21.44 -4.41
N ILE A 104 19.21 21.12 -5.01
CA ILE A 104 19.38 19.91 -5.82
C ILE A 104 19.09 18.67 -4.97
N ALA A 105 19.70 18.56 -3.79
CA ALA A 105 19.49 17.43 -2.89
C ALA A 105 18.01 17.33 -2.42
N SER A 106 17.40 18.47 -2.11
CA SER A 106 16.00 18.55 -1.65
C SER A 106 15.02 18.12 -2.73
N VAL A 107 15.18 18.61 -3.95
CA VAL A 107 14.36 18.24 -5.10
C VAL A 107 14.54 16.76 -5.44
N ALA A 108 15.79 16.27 -5.45
CA ALA A 108 16.07 14.86 -5.74
C ALA A 108 15.41 13.93 -4.72
N LEU A 109 15.50 14.26 -3.43
CA LEU A 109 14.87 13.51 -2.34
C LEU A 109 13.34 13.46 -2.53
N VAL A 110 12.68 14.61 -2.67
CA VAL A 110 11.22 14.68 -2.79
C VAL A 110 10.73 14.01 -4.08
N SER A 111 11.44 14.22 -5.20
CA SER A 111 11.13 13.57 -6.48
C SER A 111 11.23 12.06 -6.37
N THR A 112 12.25 11.54 -5.68
CA THR A 112 12.41 10.09 -5.48
C THR A 112 11.27 9.51 -4.65
N LEU A 113 10.86 10.20 -3.57
CA LEU A 113 9.72 9.77 -2.75
C LEU A 113 8.40 9.80 -3.51
N LEU A 114 8.17 10.83 -4.34
CA LEU A 114 7.00 10.92 -5.22
C LEU A 114 7.01 9.83 -6.29
N ALA A 115 8.16 9.56 -6.92
CA ALA A 115 8.30 8.49 -7.89
C ALA A 115 7.97 7.12 -7.27
N LEU A 116 8.46 6.85 -6.06
CA LEU A 116 8.10 5.64 -5.32
C LEU A 116 6.60 5.56 -5.04
N ALA A 117 5.96 6.68 -4.68
CA ALA A 117 4.52 6.72 -4.48
C ALA A 117 3.72 6.47 -5.77
N VAL A 118 4.18 6.98 -6.91
CA VAL A 118 3.55 6.68 -8.22
C VAL A 118 3.67 5.18 -8.53
N ILE A 119 4.84 4.58 -8.30
CA ILE A 119 5.05 3.13 -8.47
C ILE A 119 4.09 2.33 -7.57
N GLU A 120 3.90 2.72 -6.31
CA GLU A 120 2.94 2.10 -5.41
C GLU A 120 1.51 2.15 -6.00
N HIS A 121 1.10 3.29 -6.56
CA HIS A 121 -0.22 3.41 -7.17
C HIS A 121 -0.35 2.54 -8.43
N VAL A 122 0.72 2.40 -9.22
CA VAL A 122 0.76 1.41 -10.32
C VAL A 122 0.49 0.00 -9.79
N PHE A 123 1.10 -0.38 -8.65
CA PHE A 123 0.88 -1.70 -8.04
C PHE A 123 -0.54 -1.90 -7.51
N LEU A 124 -1.21 -0.84 -7.05
CA LEU A 124 -2.63 -0.92 -6.68
C LEU A 124 -3.53 -1.15 -7.90
N ALA A 125 -3.19 -0.57 -9.06
CA ALA A 125 -3.95 -0.71 -10.30
C ALA A 125 -3.72 -2.04 -11.03
N LEU A 126 -2.52 -2.59 -10.97
CA LEU A 126 -2.21 -3.85 -11.65
C LEU A 126 -2.86 -5.02 -10.90
N PRO A 127 -3.66 -5.87 -11.58
CA PRO A 127 -4.24 -7.07 -11.00
C PRO A 127 -3.19 -8.20 -10.89
N TRP A 128 -2.04 -7.89 -10.30
CA TRP A 128 -0.94 -8.84 -10.13
C TRP A 128 -1.08 -9.55 -8.78
N ASP A 129 -0.96 -10.89 -8.77
CA ASP A 129 -0.82 -11.67 -7.53
C ASP A 129 0.57 -11.45 -6.95
N SER A 130 0.72 -10.39 -6.16
CA SER A 130 1.95 -10.01 -5.46
C SER A 130 2.50 -11.15 -4.57
N GLY A 131 1.64 -12.12 -4.26
CA GLY A 131 1.99 -13.36 -3.60
C GLY A 131 2.88 -14.31 -4.38
N ARG A 132 2.96 -14.20 -5.71
CA ARG A 132 3.85 -15.01 -6.55
C ARG A 132 5.29 -14.49 -6.58
N LEU A 133 5.47 -13.18 -6.39
CA LEU A 133 6.80 -12.56 -6.29
C LEU A 133 7.47 -12.92 -4.95
N TRP A 134 6.69 -13.04 -3.87
CA TRP A 134 7.19 -13.38 -2.54
C TRP A 134 6.87 -14.80 -2.05
N GLY A 135 6.20 -15.62 -2.87
CA GLY A 135 5.81 -17.00 -2.57
C GLY A 135 6.91 -18.04 -2.77
N GLY A 136 8.18 -17.63 -2.75
CA GLY A 136 9.33 -18.49 -3.02
C GLY A 136 9.63 -19.57 -1.97
N LEU A 137 8.81 -19.73 -0.93
CA LEU A 137 8.94 -20.85 0.01
C LEU A 137 7.72 -21.76 -0.11
N PRO A 138 7.87 -22.98 -0.66
CA PRO A 138 6.81 -23.96 -0.60
C PRO A 138 6.51 -24.24 0.88
N ALA A 139 5.27 -24.00 1.30
CA ALA A 139 4.77 -24.50 2.56
C ALA A 139 4.88 -26.03 2.51
N ASN A 140 5.77 -26.59 3.33
CA ASN A 140 6.03 -28.01 3.42
C ASN A 140 4.81 -28.68 4.06
N ASP A 141 3.82 -29.01 3.24
CA ASP A 141 2.57 -29.72 3.59
C ASP A 141 2.81 -31.14 4.15
N ASN A 142 4.07 -31.59 4.16
CA ASN A 142 4.52 -32.89 4.68
C ASN A 142 4.21 -33.10 6.18
N LEU A 143 3.92 -32.03 6.95
CA LEU A 143 3.54 -32.15 8.36
C LEU A 143 2.05 -32.47 8.59
N ARG A 144 1.19 -32.41 7.56
CA ARG A 144 -0.23 -32.80 7.64
C ARG A 144 -0.52 -34.20 7.08
N ALA A 145 0.33 -34.71 6.18
CA ALA A 145 0.17 -36.05 5.60
C ALA A 145 0.39 -37.22 6.60
N GLY A 146 0.98 -36.95 7.78
CA GLY A 146 1.21 -37.95 8.83
C GLY A 146 -0.01 -38.26 9.72
N ARG A 147 -1.15 -37.57 9.54
CA ARG A 147 -2.39 -37.85 10.27
C ARG A 147 -3.50 -38.30 9.32
N SER A 148 -3.30 -39.43 8.66
CA SER A 148 -4.43 -40.24 8.22
C SER A 148 -5.01 -40.94 9.45
N PRO A 149 -6.27 -40.69 9.84
CA PRO A 149 -6.96 -41.57 10.78
C PRO A 149 -7.07 -42.94 10.13
N ALA A 150 -6.68 -43.98 10.87
CA ALA A 150 -6.64 -45.35 10.42
C ALA A 150 -7.95 -45.75 9.70
N SER A 151 -7.78 -46.30 8.50
CA SER A 151 -8.83 -46.96 7.72
C SER A 151 -9.41 -48.13 8.52
N THR A 152 -10.64 -47.96 9.03
CA THR A 152 -11.48 -49.08 9.44
C THR A 152 -12.42 -49.43 8.29
N LYS A 153 -12.02 -50.42 7.48
CA LYS A 153 -12.90 -51.06 6.47
C LYS A 153 -14.15 -51.66 7.16
N PRO A 154 -15.37 -51.47 6.63
CA PRO A 154 -16.50 -52.32 7.00
C PRO A 154 -16.45 -53.64 6.22
N ALA A 155 -16.67 -54.76 6.91
CA ALA A 155 -16.80 -56.09 6.32
C ALA A 155 -18.13 -56.25 5.55
N PRO A 156 -18.19 -57.05 4.47
CA PRO A 156 -19.37 -57.13 3.62
C PRO A 156 -20.48 -57.98 4.24
N ARG A 157 -21.71 -57.51 4.02
CA ARG A 157 -23.01 -58.08 4.39
C ARG A 157 -23.21 -59.46 3.76
N ALA A 158 -23.51 -60.47 4.58
CA ALA A 158 -24.09 -61.73 4.13
C ALA A 158 -25.62 -61.69 4.24
N ALA A 159 -26.29 -61.97 3.13
CA ALA A 159 -27.73 -62.21 3.05
C ALA A 159 -28.01 -63.72 3.16
N LYS A 160 -29.06 -64.09 3.91
CA LYS A 160 -29.87 -65.34 3.93
C LYS A 160 -30.56 -65.37 5.32
N ALA A 161 -31.83 -65.71 5.52
CA ALA A 161 -32.92 -66.23 4.68
C ALA A 161 -34.25 -65.68 5.24
#